data_AF-A0A941WU71-F1
#
_entry.id   AF-A0A941WU71-F1
#
_cell.length_a   1.000
_cell.length_b   1.000
_cell.length_c   1.000
_cell.angle_alpha   90.00
_cell.angle_beta   90.00
_cell.angle_gamma   90.00
#
_symmetry.space_group_name_H-M   'P 1'
#
loop_
_entity.id
_entity.type
_entity.pdbx_description
1 polymer ?
#
loop_
_entity_poly.entity_id
_entity_poly.type
_entity_poly.pdbx_seq_one_letter_code
_entity_poly.pdbx_strand_id
1 'polypeptide(L)'
;LMAFALSGVLCLMRALRLNRAARLAAAAFFALLPIWGGYAQFISKDTLYTSALLLFALCLIRLVLAREGRLSVQAGREAAGLFVWGLLTCLMRSNGLYVILPTAVFALAFVVRGRARLAVGGALAGAVACALLFSHVLLPALGVRDETASGLYSVCFQQSARVLRDHAGEVTPEEYAEIDRVLDAENLAELYEPWISDPVKYTFRQYGQGAEDEKAALARYRKTWLSMLTKYPLTYVEAFFAGNVSYYTFAPKMEGETYNQQAGNRLVFETYELGEDPRFLHTEQIAALEGARTLLAVFARGIRHIPLLALLYACATYTWLLAGAGMSAARQRRWRLLCCFLPAFLTLGVCMLSPVNDYFRYFLPIVAITPPLLAATGSRPAASSHLQKNAQSLPPQQEGPLSPSNE
;
A
#
# COMPACT_ATOMS: atom_id res chain seq x y z
N LEU A 1 13.92 -5.49 10.28
CA LEU A 1 13.37 -5.76 8.93
C LEU A 1 13.24 -4.50 8.06
N MET A 2 12.59 -3.43 8.53
CA MET A 2 12.40 -2.18 7.75
C MET A 2 13.70 -1.62 7.17
N ALA A 3 14.75 -1.45 7.98
CA ALA A 3 16.05 -0.97 7.50
C ALA A 3 16.65 -1.82 6.35
N PHE A 4 16.44 -3.15 6.39
CA PHE A 4 16.84 -4.06 5.32
C PHE A 4 16.02 -3.82 4.04
N ALA A 5 14.70 -3.64 4.16
CA ALA A 5 13.84 -3.31 3.01
C ALA A 5 14.22 -1.97 2.37
N LEU A 6 14.40 -0.92 3.18
CA LEU A 6 14.77 0.43 2.73
C LEU A 6 16.17 0.47 2.09
N SER A 7 17.15 -0.23 2.67
CA SER A 7 18.48 -0.37 2.05
C SER A 7 18.42 -1.13 0.72
N GLY A 8 17.49 -2.08 0.57
CA GLY A 8 17.18 -2.75 -0.69
C GLY A 8 16.80 -1.80 -1.82
N VAL A 9 16.11 -0.70 -1.51
CA VAL A 9 15.79 0.39 -2.47
C VAL A 9 17.07 1.09 -2.91
N LEU A 10 17.93 1.49 -1.97
CA LEU A 10 19.19 2.17 -2.27
C LEU A 10 20.14 1.28 -3.09
N CYS A 11 20.17 -0.01 -2.78
CA CYS A 11 20.91 -1.02 -3.55
C CYS A 11 20.39 -1.14 -4.99
N LEU A 12 19.06 -1.14 -5.19
CA LEU A 12 18.46 -1.13 -6.52
C LEU A 12 18.85 0.14 -7.29
N MET A 13 18.73 1.31 -6.66
CA MET A 13 19.10 2.58 -7.29
C MET A 13 20.59 2.62 -7.67
N ARG A 14 21.47 2.05 -6.85
CA ARG A 14 22.90 1.88 -7.16
C ARG A 14 23.12 0.94 -8.33
N ALA A 15 22.42 -0.19 -8.38
CA ALA A 15 22.52 -1.14 -9.49
C ALA A 15 22.04 -0.54 -10.82
N LEU A 16 21.04 0.34 -10.77
CA LEU A 16 20.55 1.15 -11.89
C LEU A 16 21.48 2.32 -12.27
N ARG A 17 22.63 2.47 -11.59
CA ARG A 17 23.62 3.54 -11.81
C ARG A 17 23.04 4.95 -11.70
N LEU A 18 22.04 5.16 -10.85
CA LEU A 18 21.54 6.50 -10.58
C LEU A 18 22.62 7.36 -9.91
N ASN A 19 22.60 8.66 -10.22
CA ASN A 19 23.59 9.61 -9.72
C ASN A 19 23.61 9.65 -8.17
N ARG A 20 24.70 10.16 -7.60
CA ARG A 20 24.87 10.21 -6.14
C ARG A 20 23.79 11.05 -5.47
N ALA A 21 23.37 12.16 -6.08
CA ALA A 21 22.34 13.04 -5.56
C ALA A 21 21.00 12.33 -5.37
N ALA A 22 20.51 11.57 -6.37
CA ALA A 22 19.26 10.82 -6.26
C ALA A 22 19.31 9.75 -5.16
N ARG A 23 20.45 9.06 -5.02
CA ARG A 23 20.64 8.05 -3.96
C ARG A 23 20.71 8.68 -2.57
N LEU A 24 21.36 9.84 -2.44
CA LEU A 24 21.40 10.60 -1.19
C LEU A 24 20.02 11.17 -0.84
N ALA A 25 19.26 11.66 -1.82
CA ALA A 25 17.90 12.14 -1.61
C ALA A 25 16.98 11.02 -1.10
N ALA A 26 17.04 9.82 -1.69
CA ALA A 26 16.29 8.67 -1.20
C ALA A 26 16.75 8.22 0.21
N ALA A 27 18.06 8.25 0.48
CA ALA A 27 18.57 7.94 1.82
C ALA A 27 18.11 8.97 2.86
N ALA A 28 18.16 10.27 2.53
CA ALA A 28 17.66 11.34 3.38
C ALA A 28 16.16 11.23 3.61
N PHE A 29 15.39 10.89 2.57
CA PHE A 29 13.95 10.62 2.71
C PHE A 29 13.67 9.51 3.72
N PHE A 30 14.40 8.39 3.67
CA PHE A 30 14.22 7.29 4.61
C PHE A 30 14.78 7.54 6.01
N ALA A 31 15.86 8.32 6.12
CA ALA A 31 16.57 8.53 7.39
C ALA A 31 16.08 9.75 8.17
N LEU A 32 15.68 10.83 7.48
CA LEU A 32 15.37 12.12 8.10
C LEU A 32 13.88 12.39 8.23
N LEU A 33 13.03 11.72 7.44
CA LEU A 33 11.58 11.92 7.54
C LEU A 33 11.05 11.14 8.77
N PRO A 34 10.49 11.83 9.79
CA PRO A 34 10.02 11.20 11.02
C PRO A 34 9.16 9.96 10.85
N ILE A 35 8.36 9.88 9.76
CA ILE A 35 7.45 8.76 9.49
C ILE A 35 8.16 7.40 9.55
N TRP A 36 9.38 7.30 9.01
CA TRP A 36 10.11 6.04 8.99
C TRP A 36 10.63 5.64 10.36
N GLY A 37 11.21 6.60 11.10
CA GLY A 37 11.70 6.35 12.46
C GLY A 37 10.57 6.04 13.43
N GLY A 38 9.44 6.73 13.29
CA GLY A 38 8.25 6.52 14.08
C GLY A 38 7.61 5.14 13.84
N TYR A 39 7.34 4.76 12.58
CA TYR A 39 6.80 3.43 12.29
C TYR A 39 7.79 2.30 12.57
N ALA A 40 9.10 2.53 12.51
CA ALA A 40 10.08 1.53 12.89
C ALA A 40 10.02 1.15 14.38
N GLN A 41 9.58 2.09 15.23
CA GLN A 41 9.40 1.88 16.67
C GLN A 41 7.96 1.49 17.05
N PHE A 42 7.00 1.83 16.19
CA PHE A 42 5.60 1.51 16.40
C PHE A 42 5.37 -0.01 16.43
N ILE A 43 4.88 -0.51 17.57
CA ILE A 43 4.61 -1.94 17.78
C ILE A 43 3.33 -2.30 17.01
N SER A 44 3.50 -2.60 15.73
CA SER A 44 2.40 -2.95 14.86
C SER A 44 2.83 -3.86 13.72
N LYS A 45 1.93 -4.77 13.35
CA LYS A 45 2.08 -5.64 12.17
C LYS A 45 2.24 -4.86 10.86
N ASP A 46 1.82 -3.59 10.81
CA ASP A 46 1.90 -2.73 9.62
C ASP A 46 3.32 -2.44 9.16
N THR A 47 4.25 -2.27 10.10
CA THR A 47 5.67 -2.03 9.79
C THR A 47 6.29 -3.26 9.15
N LEU A 48 5.96 -4.46 9.65
CA LEU A 48 6.41 -5.73 9.09
C LEU A 48 5.77 -5.98 7.71
N TYR A 49 4.47 -5.74 7.59
CA TYR A 49 3.74 -5.83 6.32
C TYR A 49 4.34 -4.92 5.25
N THR A 50 4.56 -3.64 5.57
CA THR A 50 5.20 -2.65 4.69
C THR A 50 6.56 -3.14 4.20
N SER A 51 7.37 -3.66 5.12
CA SER A 51 8.71 -4.15 4.79
C SER A 51 8.66 -5.38 3.87
N ALA A 52 7.79 -6.35 4.16
CA ALA A 52 7.62 -7.55 3.36
C ALA A 52 7.09 -7.21 1.96
N LEU A 53 6.08 -6.34 1.86
CA LEU A 53 5.52 -5.95 0.57
C LEU A 53 6.51 -5.14 -0.27
N LEU A 54 7.31 -4.26 0.34
CA LEU A 54 8.41 -3.56 -0.35
C LEU A 54 9.44 -4.56 -0.89
N LEU A 55 9.88 -5.53 -0.08
CA LEU A 55 10.86 -6.53 -0.50
C LEU A 55 10.31 -7.42 -1.64
N PHE A 56 9.03 -7.80 -1.56
CA PHE A 56 8.32 -8.48 -2.64
C PHE A 56 8.31 -7.64 -3.93
N ALA A 57 7.94 -6.35 -3.84
CA ALA A 57 7.95 -5.44 -4.97
C ALA A 57 9.36 -5.26 -5.57
N LEU A 58 10.40 -5.19 -4.73
CA LEU A 58 11.80 -5.11 -5.19
C LEU A 58 12.22 -6.36 -5.97
N CYS A 59 11.82 -7.56 -5.53
CA CYS A 59 12.07 -8.80 -6.28
C CYS A 59 11.38 -8.77 -7.66
N LEU A 60 10.13 -8.33 -7.70
CA LEU A 60 9.39 -8.19 -8.97
C LEU A 60 10.04 -7.17 -9.91
N ILE A 61 10.43 -5.99 -9.39
CA ILE A 61 11.12 -4.95 -10.14
C ILE A 61 12.44 -5.48 -10.71
N ARG A 62 13.24 -6.18 -9.90
CA ARG A 62 14.51 -6.79 -10.34
C ARG A 62 14.32 -7.80 -11.46
N LEU A 63 13.31 -8.67 -11.38
CA LEU A 63 12.98 -9.62 -12.45
C LEU A 63 12.57 -8.92 -13.75
N VAL A 64 11.74 -7.88 -13.68
CA VAL A 64 11.36 -7.11 -14.87
C VAL A 64 12.58 -6.40 -15.48
N LEU A 65 13.39 -5.73 -14.66
CA LEU A 65 14.58 -5.03 -15.13
C LEU A 65 15.61 -5.98 -15.73
N ALA A 66 15.76 -7.19 -15.15
CA ALA A 66 16.63 -8.21 -15.72
C ALA A 66 16.14 -8.69 -17.09
N ARG A 67 14.83 -8.86 -17.24
CA ARG A 67 14.21 -9.19 -18.53
C ARG A 67 14.36 -8.08 -19.57
N GLU A 68 14.41 -6.82 -19.14
CA GLU A 68 14.72 -5.67 -20.00
C GLU A 68 16.22 -5.51 -20.29
N GLY A 69 17.09 -6.41 -19.79
CA GLY A 69 18.55 -6.33 -19.97
C GLY A 69 19.22 -5.21 -19.19
N ARG A 70 18.52 -4.63 -18.20
CA ARG A 70 19.01 -3.49 -17.40
C ARG A 70 19.77 -3.93 -16.15
N LEU A 71 19.50 -5.14 -15.68
CA LEU A 71 20.16 -5.76 -14.52
C LEU A 71 20.47 -7.22 -14.81
N SER A 72 21.40 -7.80 -14.06
CA SER A 72 21.59 -9.24 -14.00
C SER A 72 21.14 -9.73 -12.63
N VAL A 73 20.32 -10.77 -12.60
CA VAL A 73 19.75 -11.34 -11.36
C VAL A 73 19.72 -12.85 -11.46
N GLN A 74 19.84 -13.51 -10.30
CA GLN A 74 19.65 -14.94 -10.19
C GLN A 74 18.16 -15.23 -9.99
N ALA A 75 17.51 -15.79 -11.01
CA ALA A 75 16.06 -16.03 -10.97
C ALA A 75 15.62 -16.89 -9.77
N GLY A 76 16.44 -17.87 -9.35
CA GLY A 76 16.15 -18.69 -8.16
C GLY A 76 16.15 -17.90 -6.86
N ARG A 77 17.07 -16.94 -6.70
CA ARG A 77 17.12 -16.05 -5.53
C ARG A 77 15.91 -15.12 -5.48
N GLU A 78 15.52 -14.55 -6.62
CA GLU A 78 14.33 -13.71 -6.68
C GLU A 78 13.05 -14.54 -6.50
N ALA A 79 12.99 -15.78 -6.99
CA ALA A 79 11.88 -16.70 -6.72
C ALA A 79 11.76 -17.03 -5.22
N ALA A 80 12.87 -17.37 -4.54
CA ALA A 80 12.88 -17.58 -3.10
C ALA A 80 12.43 -16.33 -2.34
N GLY A 81 12.88 -15.14 -2.77
CA GLY A 81 12.43 -13.86 -2.23
C GLY A 81 10.92 -13.64 -2.42
N LEU A 82 10.38 -13.91 -3.61
CA LEU A 82 8.94 -13.81 -3.88
C LEU A 82 8.13 -14.77 -3.02
N PHE A 83 8.63 -15.99 -2.77
CA PHE A 83 7.98 -16.94 -1.86
C PHE A 83 7.96 -16.39 -0.42
N VAL A 84 9.13 -16.07 0.13
CA VAL A 84 9.26 -15.64 1.54
C VAL A 84 8.51 -14.33 1.78
N TRP A 85 8.76 -13.31 0.97
CA TRP A 85 8.15 -11.99 1.18
C TRP A 85 6.67 -11.96 0.79
N GLY A 86 6.26 -12.75 -0.22
CA GLY A 86 4.85 -12.92 -0.57
C GLY A 86 4.08 -13.61 0.56
N LEU A 87 4.61 -14.72 1.09
CA LEU A 87 4.00 -15.42 2.21
C LEU A 87 3.91 -14.54 3.45
N LEU A 88 5.00 -13.87 3.84
CA LEU A 88 4.99 -12.95 4.98
C LEU A 88 3.99 -11.81 4.79
N THR A 89 3.86 -11.26 3.58
CA THR A 89 2.86 -10.23 3.29
C THR A 89 1.44 -10.74 3.57
N CYS A 90 1.11 -11.96 3.12
CA CYS A 90 -0.19 -12.57 3.37
C CYS A 90 -0.44 -12.92 4.84
N LEU A 91 0.59 -13.38 5.57
CA LEU A 91 0.46 -13.79 6.97
C LEU A 91 0.39 -12.59 7.93
N MET A 92 1.05 -11.47 7.62
CA MET A 92 1.04 -10.28 8.49
C MET A 92 -0.31 -9.54 8.46
N ARG A 93 -0.99 -9.53 7.31
CA ARG A 93 -2.32 -8.90 7.15
C ARG A 93 -3.15 -9.72 6.17
N SER A 94 -4.41 -9.96 6.51
CA SER A 94 -5.40 -10.59 5.62
C SER A 94 -5.48 -9.88 4.27
N ASN A 95 -5.35 -8.55 4.25
CA ASN A 95 -5.35 -7.76 3.02
C ASN A 95 -4.15 -8.05 2.11
N GLY A 96 -3.08 -8.66 2.63
CA GLY A 96 -1.92 -9.07 1.85
C GLY A 96 -2.28 -10.05 0.74
N LEU A 97 -3.23 -10.95 0.98
CA LEU A 97 -3.68 -11.90 -0.04
C LEU A 97 -4.31 -11.20 -1.25
N TYR A 98 -5.13 -10.16 -1.01
CA TYR A 98 -5.75 -9.35 -2.07
C TYR A 98 -4.74 -8.57 -2.91
N VAL A 99 -3.52 -8.37 -2.40
CA VAL A 99 -2.42 -7.72 -3.14
C VAL A 99 -1.55 -8.76 -3.85
N ILE A 100 -1.16 -9.83 -3.17
CA ILE A 100 -0.21 -10.83 -3.67
C ILE A 100 -0.85 -11.70 -4.75
N LEU A 101 -2.10 -12.16 -4.59
CA LEU A 101 -2.72 -13.07 -5.54
C LEU A 101 -2.87 -12.44 -6.95
N PRO A 102 -3.47 -11.24 -7.12
CA PRO A 102 -3.55 -10.63 -8.45
C PRO A 102 -2.16 -10.28 -8.99
N THR A 103 -1.24 -9.80 -8.15
CA THR A 103 0.13 -9.50 -8.59
C THR A 103 0.83 -10.76 -9.09
N ALA A 104 0.64 -11.91 -8.43
CA ALA A 104 1.20 -13.19 -8.84
C ALA A 104 0.67 -13.64 -10.21
N VAL A 105 -0.65 -13.54 -10.43
CA VAL A 105 -1.29 -13.89 -11.70
C VAL A 105 -0.72 -13.03 -12.84
N PHE A 106 -0.63 -11.71 -12.66
CA PHE A 106 -0.08 -10.82 -13.68
C PHE A 106 1.43 -11.00 -13.89
N ALA A 107 2.20 -11.22 -12.82
CA ALA A 107 3.62 -11.53 -12.93
C ALA A 107 3.86 -12.82 -13.74
N LEU A 108 3.04 -13.85 -13.50
CA LEU A 108 3.11 -15.09 -14.27
C LEU A 108 2.69 -14.91 -15.72
N ALA A 109 1.63 -14.15 -15.99
CA ALA A 109 1.17 -13.89 -17.35
C ALA A 109 2.21 -13.10 -18.19
N PHE A 110 2.81 -12.05 -17.61
CA PHE A 110 3.52 -11.03 -18.41
C PHE A 110 5.02 -10.88 -18.10
N VAL A 111 5.46 -11.18 -16.87
CA VAL A 111 6.83 -10.90 -16.42
C VAL A 111 7.77 -12.07 -16.64
N VAL A 112 7.37 -13.31 -16.36
CA VAL A 112 8.26 -14.48 -16.43
C VAL A 112 7.97 -15.41 -17.61
N ARG A 113 9.02 -15.95 -18.25
CA ARG A 113 8.95 -16.92 -19.36
C ARG A 113 10.05 -17.99 -19.23
N GLY A 114 9.92 -19.08 -19.98
CA GLY A 114 10.89 -20.17 -20.02
C GLY A 114 11.06 -20.86 -18.66
N ARG A 115 12.26 -21.38 -18.38
CA ARG A 115 12.56 -22.11 -17.13
C ARG A 115 12.35 -21.26 -15.87
N ALA A 116 12.56 -19.94 -15.94
CA ALA A 116 12.30 -19.03 -14.82
C ALA A 116 10.81 -18.95 -14.44
N ARG A 117 9.89 -19.25 -15.37
CA ARG A 117 8.44 -19.30 -15.11
C ARG A 117 8.09 -20.40 -14.11
N LEU A 118 8.75 -21.55 -14.18
CA LEU A 118 8.50 -22.66 -13.24
C LEU A 118 8.95 -22.29 -11.83
N ALA A 119 10.17 -21.76 -11.68
CA ALA A 119 10.69 -21.36 -10.38
C ALA A 119 9.88 -20.23 -9.75
N VAL A 120 9.64 -19.14 -10.49
CA VAL A 120 8.87 -17.99 -9.99
C VAL A 120 7.39 -18.34 -9.80
N GLY A 121 6.81 -19.12 -10.70
CA GLY A 121 5.43 -19.58 -10.59
C GLY A 121 5.21 -20.50 -9.42
N GLY A 122 6.10 -21.48 -9.22
CA GLY A 122 6.08 -22.35 -8.04
C GLY A 122 6.24 -21.57 -6.74
N ALA A 123 7.13 -20.58 -6.71
CA ALA A 123 7.31 -19.71 -5.55
C ALA A 123 6.04 -18.89 -5.23
N LEU A 124 5.44 -18.24 -6.23
CA LEU A 124 4.23 -17.43 -6.03
C LEU A 124 3.02 -18.30 -5.66
N ALA A 125 2.83 -19.42 -6.35
CA ALA A 125 1.76 -20.37 -6.06
C ALA A 125 1.94 -21.00 -4.67
N GLY A 126 3.18 -21.35 -4.30
CA GLY A 126 3.51 -21.87 -2.97
C GLY A 126 3.21 -20.86 -1.86
N ALA A 127 3.57 -19.58 -2.05
CA ALA A 127 3.26 -18.53 -1.07
C ALA A 127 1.76 -18.36 -0.86
N VAL A 128 0.98 -18.31 -1.96
CA VAL A 128 -0.48 -18.21 -1.90
C VAL A 128 -1.10 -19.46 -1.26
N ALA A 129 -0.66 -20.66 -1.66
CA ALA A 129 -1.15 -21.92 -1.12
C ALA A 129 -0.88 -22.03 0.39
N CYS A 130 0.34 -21.72 0.84
CA CYS A 130 0.67 -21.69 2.26
C CYS A 130 -0.17 -20.69 3.04
N ALA A 131 -0.43 -19.49 2.49
CA ALA A 131 -1.29 -18.51 3.14
C ALA A 131 -2.75 -18.96 3.25
N LEU A 132 -3.29 -19.61 2.21
CA LEU A 132 -4.64 -20.17 2.22
C LEU A 132 -4.76 -21.35 3.19
N LEU A 133 -3.77 -22.25 3.20
CA LEU A 133 -3.70 -23.36 4.16
C LEU A 133 -3.63 -22.84 5.60
N PHE A 134 -2.83 -21.81 5.86
CA PHE A 134 -2.78 -21.17 7.17
C PHE A 134 -4.16 -20.64 7.58
N SER A 135 -4.80 -19.86 6.70
CA SER A 135 -6.04 -19.14 7.04
C SER A 135 -7.28 -20.04 7.09
N HIS A 136 -7.40 -21.02 6.18
CA HIS A 136 -8.62 -21.82 6.01
C HIS A 136 -8.52 -23.25 6.53
N VAL A 137 -7.32 -23.72 6.88
CA VAL A 137 -7.12 -25.08 7.41
C VAL A 137 -6.55 -25.03 8.82
N LEU A 138 -5.40 -24.38 9.01
CA LEU A 138 -4.71 -24.37 10.30
C LEU A 138 -5.49 -23.59 11.36
N LEU A 139 -5.91 -22.36 11.08
CA LEU A 139 -6.66 -21.55 12.05
C LEU A 139 -7.98 -22.22 12.49
N PRO A 140 -8.83 -22.74 11.58
CA PRO A 140 -10.05 -23.45 11.97
C PRO A 140 -9.74 -24.76 12.72
N ALA A 141 -8.71 -25.51 12.33
CA ALA A 141 -8.32 -26.73 13.03
C ALA A 141 -7.86 -26.47 14.47
N LEU A 142 -7.33 -25.27 14.74
CA LEU A 142 -6.96 -24.80 16.08
C LEU A 142 -8.15 -24.18 16.84
N GLY A 143 -9.35 -24.14 16.25
CA GLY A 143 -10.53 -23.53 16.87
C GLY A 143 -10.47 -22.00 16.97
N VAL A 144 -9.61 -21.34 16.19
CA VAL A 144 -9.53 -19.88 16.15
C VAL A 144 -10.77 -19.34 15.45
N ARG A 145 -11.57 -18.53 16.16
CA ARG A 145 -12.79 -17.91 15.61
C ARG A 145 -12.42 -16.83 14.59
N ASP A 146 -13.14 -16.79 13.49
CA ASP A 146 -13.01 -15.74 12.50
C ASP A 146 -13.89 -14.54 12.89
N GLU A 147 -13.25 -13.41 13.17
CA GLU A 147 -13.93 -12.15 13.53
C GLU A 147 -13.88 -11.11 12.39
N THR A 148 -13.47 -11.52 11.18
CA THR A 148 -13.17 -10.57 10.09
C THR A 148 -14.38 -10.14 9.25
N ALA A 149 -15.54 -10.76 9.43
CA ALA A 149 -16.72 -10.55 8.58
C ALA A 149 -17.24 -9.10 8.60
N SER A 150 -17.25 -8.42 9.75
CA SER A 150 -17.62 -7.00 9.85
C SER A 150 -16.66 -6.05 9.11
N GLY A 151 -15.40 -6.47 8.93
CA GLY A 151 -14.38 -5.68 8.23
C GLY A 151 -14.65 -5.51 6.73
N LEU A 152 -15.36 -6.45 6.10
CA LEU A 152 -15.65 -6.43 4.67
C LEU A 152 -16.79 -5.46 4.31
N TYR A 153 -17.68 -5.16 5.27
CA TYR A 153 -18.87 -4.35 5.05
C TYR A 153 -18.71 -2.87 5.45
N SER A 154 -17.52 -2.43 5.84
CA SER A 154 -17.26 -1.04 6.28
C SER A 154 -17.81 0.02 5.31
N VAL A 155 -17.54 -0.11 4.00
CA VAL A 155 -18.10 0.80 2.98
C VAL A 155 -19.62 0.73 2.93
N CYS A 156 -20.17 -0.48 2.99
CA CYS A 156 -21.61 -0.69 2.92
C CYS A 156 -22.30 -0.04 4.12
N PHE A 157 -21.76 -0.24 5.32
CA PHE A 157 -22.26 0.34 6.56
C PHE A 157 -22.23 1.86 6.48
N GLN A 158 -21.15 2.45 5.96
CA GLN A 158 -21.10 3.90 5.83
C GLN A 158 -22.06 4.48 4.81
N GLN A 159 -22.32 3.76 3.72
CA GLN A 159 -23.35 4.18 2.76
C GLN A 159 -24.74 4.13 3.39
N SER A 160 -25.06 3.08 4.14
CA SER A 160 -26.35 2.96 4.84
C SER A 160 -26.54 4.05 5.89
N ALA A 161 -25.51 4.34 6.70
CA ALA A 161 -25.56 5.43 7.68
C ALA A 161 -25.78 6.79 7.01
N ARG A 162 -25.09 7.06 5.88
CA ARG A 162 -25.33 8.29 5.12
C ARG A 162 -26.75 8.37 4.56
N VAL A 163 -27.31 7.27 4.07
CA VAL A 163 -28.69 7.25 3.57
C VAL A 163 -29.68 7.54 4.70
N LEU A 164 -29.53 6.93 5.87
CA LEU A 164 -30.39 7.23 7.01
C LEU A 164 -30.25 8.69 7.47
N ARG A 165 -29.06 9.29 7.38
CA ARG A 165 -28.85 10.71 7.68
C ARG A 165 -29.54 11.64 6.68
N ASP A 166 -29.39 11.38 5.38
CA ASP A 166 -29.81 12.30 4.32
C ASP A 166 -31.25 12.07 3.85
N HIS A 167 -31.78 10.84 4.01
CA HIS A 167 -33.04 10.38 3.40
C HIS A 167 -33.95 9.64 4.39
N ALA A 168 -33.87 9.91 5.69
CA ALA A 168 -34.64 9.21 6.73
C ALA A 168 -36.14 9.07 6.41
N GLY A 169 -36.76 10.12 5.87
CA GLY A 169 -38.18 10.14 5.53
C GLY A 169 -38.58 9.32 4.30
N GLU A 170 -37.62 8.90 3.48
CA GLU A 170 -37.85 8.11 2.25
C GLU A 170 -37.53 6.61 2.45
N VAL A 171 -36.83 6.27 3.52
CA VAL A 171 -36.47 4.88 3.86
C VAL A 171 -37.71 4.15 4.37
N THR A 172 -38.03 3.02 3.74
CA THR A 172 -39.20 2.21 4.12
C THR A 172 -38.97 1.50 5.46
N PRO A 173 -40.04 1.17 6.22
CA PRO A 173 -39.91 0.41 7.47
C PRO A 173 -39.19 -0.93 7.29
N GLU A 174 -39.40 -1.59 6.16
CA GLU A 174 -38.71 -2.83 5.82
C GLU A 174 -37.21 -2.59 5.60
N GLU A 175 -36.81 -1.57 4.84
CA GLU A 175 -35.40 -1.23 4.65
C GLU A 175 -34.72 -0.86 5.97
N TYR A 176 -35.40 -0.09 6.82
CA TYR A 176 -34.90 0.28 8.13
C TYR A 176 -34.67 -0.95 9.01
N ALA A 177 -35.63 -1.88 9.08
CA ALA A 177 -35.52 -3.11 9.87
C ALA A 177 -34.37 -4.01 9.42
N GLU A 178 -34.02 -3.99 8.12
CA GLU A 178 -32.89 -4.73 7.57
C GLU A 178 -31.53 -4.12 7.94
N ILE A 179 -31.46 -2.79 8.02
CA ILE A 179 -30.28 -2.10 8.52
C ILE A 179 -30.15 -2.32 10.03
N ASP A 180 -31.25 -2.16 10.79
CA ASP A 180 -31.29 -2.30 12.25
C ASP A 180 -30.97 -3.73 12.73
N ARG A 181 -31.20 -4.73 11.88
CA ARG A 181 -30.77 -6.11 12.16
C ARG A 181 -29.26 -6.24 12.31
N VAL A 182 -28.50 -5.41 11.59
CA VAL A 182 -27.03 -5.53 11.51
C VAL A 182 -26.32 -4.41 12.26
N LEU A 183 -26.88 -3.21 12.26
CA LEU A 183 -26.32 -2.00 12.85
C LEU A 183 -27.34 -1.35 13.78
N ASP A 184 -26.91 -0.41 14.62
CA ASP A 184 -27.81 0.37 15.46
C ASP A 184 -28.46 1.52 14.68
N ALA A 185 -29.50 1.21 13.89
CA ALA A 185 -30.06 2.11 12.88
C ALA A 185 -30.53 3.46 13.45
N GLU A 186 -31.01 3.45 14.70
CA GLU A 186 -31.50 4.64 15.42
C GLU A 186 -30.41 5.71 15.54
N ASN A 187 -29.18 5.30 15.85
CA ASN A 187 -28.06 6.21 16.12
C ASN A 187 -27.15 6.44 14.89
N LEU A 188 -27.36 5.73 13.78
CA LEU A 188 -26.46 5.79 12.62
C LEU A 188 -26.33 7.19 11.99
N ALA A 189 -27.41 7.98 11.97
CA ALA A 189 -27.39 9.31 11.39
C ALA A 189 -26.48 10.27 12.18
N GLU A 190 -26.49 10.17 13.51
CA GLU A 190 -25.66 10.97 14.41
C GLU A 190 -24.20 10.49 14.41
N LEU A 191 -23.98 9.17 14.38
CA LEU A 191 -22.65 8.56 14.35
C LEU A 191 -21.94 8.69 12.99
N TYR A 192 -22.63 9.18 11.95
CA TYR A 192 -22.04 9.29 10.63
C TYR A 192 -20.94 10.35 10.56
N GLU A 193 -19.70 9.88 10.47
CA GLU A 193 -18.55 10.70 10.08
C GLU A 193 -18.15 10.40 8.61
N PRO A 194 -18.03 11.42 7.72
CA PRO A 194 -17.74 11.18 6.31
C PRO A 194 -16.39 10.50 6.03
N TRP A 195 -15.44 10.58 6.95
CA TRP A 195 -14.04 10.19 6.76
C TRP A 195 -13.61 8.96 7.58
N ILE A 196 -14.48 8.40 8.41
CA ILE A 196 -14.17 7.23 9.23
C ILE A 196 -15.42 6.39 9.50
N SER A 197 -15.35 5.08 9.31
CA SER A 197 -16.48 4.17 9.53
C SER A 197 -16.58 3.62 10.95
N ASP A 198 -15.57 3.82 11.79
CA ASP A 198 -15.49 3.15 13.09
C ASP A 198 -16.69 3.45 14.00
N PRO A 199 -17.19 4.70 14.15
CA PRO A 199 -18.39 4.98 14.94
C PRO A 199 -19.60 4.16 14.49
N VAL A 200 -19.83 4.06 13.18
CA VAL A 200 -20.92 3.26 12.59
C VAL A 200 -20.65 1.76 12.75
N LYS A 201 -19.43 1.31 12.47
CA LYS A 201 -19.07 -0.12 12.49
C LYS A 201 -19.12 -0.70 13.91
N TYR A 202 -18.80 0.08 14.94
CA TYR A 202 -18.88 -0.38 16.32
C TYR A 202 -20.32 -0.64 16.80
N THR A 203 -21.33 -0.22 16.03
CA THR A 203 -22.73 -0.58 16.30
C THR A 203 -23.15 -1.97 15.78
N PHE A 204 -22.22 -2.73 15.21
CA PHE A 204 -22.50 -4.04 14.62
C PHE A 204 -23.05 -5.04 15.65
N ARG A 205 -24.30 -5.48 15.45
CA ARG A 205 -25.07 -6.27 16.42
C ARG A 205 -24.82 -7.78 16.38
N GLN A 206 -24.20 -8.30 15.31
CA GLN A 206 -24.05 -9.74 15.09
C GLN A 206 -22.75 -10.32 15.67
N TYR A 207 -21.94 -9.51 16.34
CA TYR A 207 -20.70 -9.97 16.94
C TYR A 207 -20.96 -11.05 18.01
N GLY A 208 -20.36 -12.23 17.82
CA GLY A 208 -20.46 -13.34 18.77
C GLY A 208 -21.74 -14.18 18.69
N GLN A 209 -22.66 -13.90 17.76
CA GLN A 209 -23.91 -14.65 17.57
C GLN A 209 -23.71 -16.02 16.88
N GLY A 210 -22.57 -16.24 16.24
CA GLY A 210 -22.26 -17.46 15.49
C GLY A 210 -22.20 -17.21 13.98
N ALA A 211 -21.32 -17.95 13.29
CA ALA A 211 -20.96 -17.65 11.91
C ALA A 211 -22.14 -17.76 10.92
N GLU A 212 -23.07 -18.70 11.14
CA GLU A 212 -24.22 -18.90 10.25
C GLU A 212 -25.28 -17.80 10.43
N ASP A 213 -25.57 -17.40 11.68
CA ASP A 213 -26.54 -16.34 11.97
C ASP A 213 -26.04 -14.97 11.48
N GLU A 214 -24.77 -14.68 11.72
CA GLU A 214 -24.11 -13.47 11.20
C GLU A 214 -24.18 -13.43 9.67
N LYS A 215 -23.84 -14.54 9.01
CA LYS A 215 -23.87 -14.66 7.55
C LYS A 215 -25.28 -14.51 6.98
N ALA A 216 -26.29 -15.07 7.65
CA ALA A 216 -27.69 -14.94 7.26
C ALA A 216 -28.18 -13.48 7.40
N ALA A 217 -27.86 -12.81 8.52
CA ALA A 217 -28.17 -11.40 8.73
C ALA A 217 -27.51 -10.50 7.67
N LEU A 218 -26.21 -10.68 7.44
CA LEU A 218 -25.45 -9.95 6.43
C LEU A 218 -25.95 -10.22 5.00
N ALA A 219 -26.41 -11.43 4.68
CA ALA A 219 -26.98 -11.74 3.37
C ALA A 219 -28.28 -10.98 3.09
N ARG A 220 -29.14 -10.84 4.10
CA ARG A 220 -30.39 -10.08 3.98
C ARG A 220 -30.12 -8.58 3.90
N TYR A 221 -29.26 -8.06 4.78
CA TYR A 221 -28.76 -6.70 4.71
C TYR A 221 -28.18 -6.37 3.33
N ARG A 222 -27.33 -7.25 2.77
CA ARG A 222 -26.74 -7.04 1.43
C ARG A 222 -27.79 -6.90 0.34
N LYS A 223 -28.88 -7.67 0.41
CA LYS A 223 -29.99 -7.56 -0.55
C LYS A 223 -30.64 -6.18 -0.46
N THR A 224 -30.91 -5.70 0.75
CA THR A 224 -31.47 -4.36 0.99
C THR A 224 -30.51 -3.26 0.54
N TRP A 225 -29.24 -3.36 0.92
CA TRP A 225 -28.19 -2.41 0.52
C TRP A 225 -28.04 -2.32 -1.01
N LEU A 226 -28.14 -3.44 -1.74
CA LEU A 226 -28.15 -3.43 -3.22
C LEU A 226 -29.40 -2.77 -3.80
N SER A 227 -30.57 -2.98 -3.19
CA SER A 227 -31.81 -2.31 -3.58
C SER A 227 -31.70 -0.79 -3.38
N MET A 228 -31.23 -0.37 -2.21
CA MET A 228 -31.05 1.04 -1.85
C MET A 228 -29.98 1.73 -2.70
N LEU A 229 -28.95 1.02 -3.19
CA LEU A 229 -27.98 1.57 -4.16
C LEU A 229 -28.68 2.12 -5.42
N THR A 230 -29.73 1.44 -5.90
CA THR A 230 -30.47 1.89 -7.10
C THR A 230 -31.39 3.08 -6.82
N LYS A 231 -31.86 3.22 -5.58
CA LYS A 231 -32.68 4.35 -5.13
C LYS A 231 -31.84 5.60 -4.83
N TYR A 232 -30.67 5.42 -4.22
CA TYR A 232 -29.80 6.51 -3.73
C TYR A 232 -28.38 6.45 -4.35
N PRO A 233 -28.22 6.34 -5.67
CA PRO A 233 -26.91 6.11 -6.28
C PRO A 233 -25.91 7.24 -5.99
N LEU A 234 -26.38 8.49 -5.94
CA LEU A 234 -25.53 9.64 -5.63
C LEU A 234 -25.02 9.58 -4.18
N THR A 235 -25.91 9.35 -3.20
CA THR A 235 -25.54 9.22 -1.78
C THR A 235 -24.48 8.14 -1.56
N TYR A 236 -24.60 7.01 -2.26
CA TYR A 236 -23.63 5.91 -2.17
C TYR A 236 -22.25 6.30 -2.72
N VAL A 237 -22.24 6.98 -3.86
CA VAL A 237 -21.01 7.47 -4.51
C VAL A 237 -20.35 8.55 -3.66
N GLU A 238 -21.12 9.49 -3.14
CA GLU A 238 -20.61 10.55 -2.29
C GLU A 238 -20.07 10.02 -0.95
N ALA A 239 -20.75 9.04 -0.32
CA ALA A 239 -20.23 8.37 0.88
C ALA A 239 -18.88 7.71 0.60
N PHE A 240 -18.77 7.00 -0.52
CA PHE A 240 -17.52 6.33 -0.91
C PHE A 240 -16.39 7.34 -1.17
N PHE A 241 -16.63 8.42 -1.91
CA PHE A 241 -15.58 9.39 -2.18
C PHE A 241 -15.21 10.24 -0.97
N ALA A 242 -16.18 10.60 -0.12
CA ALA A 242 -15.92 11.33 1.12
C ALA A 242 -14.97 10.56 2.05
N GLY A 243 -15.14 9.24 2.14
CA GLY A 243 -14.27 8.36 2.92
C GLY A 243 -12.86 8.19 2.37
N ASN A 244 -12.55 8.76 1.19
CA ASN A 244 -11.32 8.45 0.44
C ASN A 244 -10.57 9.66 -0.11
N VAL A 245 -11.14 10.86 0.03
CA VAL A 245 -10.68 12.08 -0.67
C VAL A 245 -9.20 12.40 -0.45
N SER A 246 -8.65 12.11 0.73
CA SER A 246 -7.26 12.46 1.07
C SER A 246 -6.23 11.51 0.45
N TYR A 247 -6.64 10.36 -0.08
CA TYR A 247 -5.74 9.45 -0.79
C TYR A 247 -5.32 9.97 -2.17
N TYR A 248 -6.10 10.86 -2.79
CA TYR A 248 -5.86 11.34 -4.15
C TYR A 248 -6.07 12.85 -4.34
N THR A 249 -6.53 13.60 -3.33
CA THR A 249 -6.59 15.06 -3.37
C THR A 249 -5.69 15.69 -2.33
N PHE A 250 -5.21 16.91 -2.61
CA PHE A 250 -4.53 17.75 -1.63
C PHE A 250 -5.58 18.49 -0.78
N ALA A 251 -6.38 17.74 -0.04
CA ALA A 251 -7.36 18.29 0.89
C ALA A 251 -6.66 18.86 2.14
N PRO A 252 -7.20 19.92 2.76
CA PRO A 252 -6.84 20.31 4.12
C PRO A 252 -7.00 19.12 5.07
N LYS A 253 -6.29 19.15 6.20
CA LYS A 253 -6.52 18.18 7.27
C LYS A 253 -7.98 18.28 7.71
N MET A 254 -8.63 17.13 7.84
CA MET A 254 -9.99 17.07 8.35
C MET A 254 -9.96 17.29 9.86
N GLU A 255 -11.04 17.83 10.42
CA GLU A 255 -11.20 18.03 11.85
C GLU A 255 -12.44 17.26 12.31
N GLY A 256 -12.27 16.43 13.34
CA GLY A 256 -13.31 15.59 13.92
C GLY A 256 -12.74 14.77 15.07
N GLU A 257 -13.53 14.44 16.09
CA GLU A 257 -13.05 13.76 17.30
C GLU A 257 -12.34 12.44 16.97
N THR A 258 -12.94 11.60 16.13
CA THR A 258 -12.36 10.32 15.74
C THR A 258 -11.19 10.47 14.75
N TYR A 259 -11.26 11.40 13.77
CA TYR A 259 -10.12 11.71 12.90
C TYR A 259 -8.90 12.18 13.70
N ASN A 260 -9.14 13.03 14.70
CA ASN A 260 -8.11 13.57 15.59
C ASN A 260 -7.50 12.51 16.51
N GLN A 261 -8.12 11.35 16.70
CA GLN A 261 -7.60 10.27 17.52
C GLN A 261 -6.98 9.14 16.68
N GLN A 262 -7.52 8.86 15.49
CA GLN A 262 -7.23 7.61 14.76
C GLN A 262 -6.73 7.81 13.33
N ALA A 263 -6.88 8.98 12.71
CA ALA A 263 -6.51 9.21 11.31
C ALA A 263 -5.17 9.98 11.16
N GLY A 264 -4.66 10.07 9.94
CA GLY A 264 -3.42 10.79 9.64
C GLY A 264 -2.17 10.13 10.24
N ASN A 265 -1.26 10.97 10.75
CA ASN A 265 0.05 10.56 11.28
C ASN A 265 0.12 10.53 12.83
N ARG A 266 -1.01 10.73 13.54
CA ARG A 266 -1.01 11.03 14.98
C ARG A 266 -0.47 9.89 15.86
N LEU A 267 -0.90 8.66 15.60
CA LEU A 267 -0.55 7.46 16.39
C LEU A 267 0.96 7.20 16.53
N VAL A 268 1.77 7.89 15.72
CA VAL A 268 3.22 7.71 15.68
C VAL A 268 3.96 8.85 16.41
N PHE A 269 3.33 10.01 16.60
CA PHE A 269 4.01 11.23 17.03
C PHE A 269 3.39 11.96 18.22
N GLU A 270 2.23 11.51 18.71
CA GLU A 270 1.51 12.19 19.78
C GLU A 270 1.13 11.18 20.87
N THR A 271 1.60 11.43 22.10
CA THR A 271 1.16 10.75 23.31
C THR A 271 -0.19 11.31 23.77
N TYR A 272 -1.07 10.45 24.25
CA TYR A 272 -2.34 10.82 24.87
C TYR A 272 -2.50 10.08 26.19
N GLU A 273 -3.18 10.71 27.14
CA GLU A 273 -3.51 10.07 28.42
C GLU A 273 -4.67 9.10 28.19
N LEU A 274 -4.50 7.86 28.63
CA LEU A 274 -5.50 6.79 28.51
C LEU A 274 -6.52 6.83 29.67
N GLY A 275 -6.46 7.84 30.56
CA GLY A 275 -7.18 7.86 31.82
C GLY A 275 -6.66 6.80 32.81
N GLU A 276 -7.38 6.53 33.89
CA GLU A 276 -6.98 5.55 34.91
C GLU A 276 -7.63 4.15 34.73
N ASP A 277 -8.27 3.88 33.58
CA ASP A 277 -8.93 2.59 33.37
C ASP A 277 -7.90 1.44 33.36
N PRO A 278 -8.00 0.46 34.28
CA PRO A 278 -7.03 -0.62 34.42
C PRO A 278 -7.03 -1.60 33.23
N ARG A 279 -8.01 -1.51 32.33
CA ARG A 279 -8.06 -2.32 31.10
C ARG A 279 -7.11 -1.82 30.03
N PHE A 280 -6.60 -0.58 30.14
CA PHE A 280 -5.63 -0.03 29.20
C PHE A 280 -4.19 -0.37 29.59
N LEU A 281 -3.34 -0.49 28.58
CA LEU A 281 -1.91 -0.66 28.77
C LEU A 281 -1.28 0.69 29.14
N HIS A 282 -1.04 0.90 30.43
CA HIS A 282 -0.31 2.06 30.91
C HIS A 282 1.19 1.87 30.68
N THR A 283 1.82 2.84 30.04
CA THR A 283 3.27 2.82 29.77
C THR A 283 3.94 3.99 30.46
N GLU A 284 4.97 3.72 31.25
CA GLU A 284 5.79 4.77 31.84
C GLU A 284 6.95 5.15 30.91
N GLN A 285 7.19 6.44 30.79
CA GLN A 285 8.26 7.00 29.99
C GLN A 285 9.45 7.36 30.88
N ILE A 286 10.67 7.03 30.46
CA ILE A 286 11.89 7.36 31.21
C ILE A 286 12.03 8.88 31.36
N ALA A 287 11.92 9.42 32.57
CA ALA A 287 11.90 10.87 32.82
C ALA A 287 13.12 11.59 32.25
N ALA A 288 14.33 11.01 32.36
CA ALA A 288 15.57 11.59 31.85
C ALA A 288 15.58 11.86 30.33
N LEU A 289 14.70 11.20 29.55
CA LEU A 289 14.61 11.36 28.10
C LEU A 289 13.48 12.30 27.66
N GLU A 290 12.83 13.00 28.59
CA GLU A 290 11.71 13.89 28.28
C GLU A 290 12.07 14.97 27.27
N GLY A 291 13.18 15.68 27.47
CA GLY A 291 13.63 16.72 26.53
C GLY A 291 13.87 16.19 25.11
N ALA A 292 14.44 14.98 24.99
CA ALA A 292 14.66 14.34 23.69
C ALA A 292 13.34 13.94 23.01
N ARG A 293 12.38 13.39 23.76
CA ARG A 293 11.04 13.07 23.25
C ARG A 293 10.31 14.34 22.79
N THR A 294 10.35 15.40 23.59
CA THR A 294 9.74 16.69 23.25
C THR A 294 10.36 17.27 21.97
N LEU A 295 11.70 17.22 21.83
CA LEU A 295 12.38 17.67 20.61
C LEU A 295 11.95 16.86 19.38
N LEU A 296 11.88 15.53 19.49
CA LEU A 296 11.42 14.67 18.40
C LEU A 296 9.97 14.95 18.02
N ALA A 297 9.09 15.16 19.00
CA ALA A 297 7.70 15.52 18.77
C ALA A 297 7.55 16.90 18.11
N VAL A 298 8.36 17.90 18.52
CA VAL A 298 8.41 19.22 17.87
C VAL A 298 8.93 19.09 16.44
N PHE A 299 9.99 18.32 16.20
CA PHE A 299 10.51 18.07 14.86
C PHE A 299 9.47 17.40 13.95
N ALA A 300 8.80 16.35 14.44
CA ALA A 300 7.77 15.62 13.70
C ALA A 300 6.52 16.46 13.41
N ARG A 301 6.15 17.38 14.32
CA ARG A 301 5.10 18.36 14.06
C ARG A 301 5.56 19.43 13.07
N GLY A 302 6.72 20.04 13.32
CA GLY A 302 7.25 21.15 12.55
C GLY A 302 7.46 20.84 11.06
N ILE A 303 8.01 19.66 10.73
CA ILE A 303 8.25 19.29 9.32
C ILE A 303 6.95 19.23 8.49
N ARG A 304 5.80 18.94 9.14
CA ARG A 304 4.48 18.91 8.49
C ARG A 304 3.92 20.30 8.19
N HIS A 305 4.53 21.36 8.72
CA HIS A 305 4.12 22.75 8.48
C HIS A 305 5.03 23.48 7.48
N ILE A 306 6.18 22.88 7.11
CA ILE A 306 7.08 23.47 6.11
C ILE A 306 6.51 23.20 4.71
N PRO A 307 6.29 24.24 3.88
CA PRO A 307 5.85 24.07 2.49
C PRO A 307 6.75 23.09 1.73
N LEU A 308 6.17 22.34 0.78
CA LEU A 308 6.81 21.24 0.04
C LEU A 308 7.18 20.00 0.88
N LEU A 309 7.76 20.16 2.07
CA LEU A 309 8.02 19.02 2.97
C LEU A 309 6.71 18.41 3.50
N ALA A 310 5.70 19.24 3.73
CA ALA A 310 4.35 18.79 4.05
C ALA A 310 3.77 17.85 2.99
N LEU A 311 4.17 17.97 1.71
CA LEU A 311 3.70 17.07 0.64
C LEU A 311 4.20 15.64 0.85
N LEU A 312 5.33 15.43 1.52
CA LEU A 312 5.82 14.09 1.87
C LEU A 312 4.91 13.38 2.89
N TYR A 313 4.02 14.13 3.53
CA TYR A 313 2.98 13.68 4.46
C TYR A 313 1.57 13.79 3.87
N ALA A 314 1.44 13.92 2.55
CA ALA A 314 0.15 13.82 1.86
C ALA A 314 0.10 12.53 1.02
N CYS A 315 -0.92 11.68 1.24
CA CYS A 315 -1.09 10.43 0.48
C CYS A 315 -1.19 10.71 -1.03
N ALA A 316 -1.93 11.78 -1.40
CA ALA A 316 -2.09 12.24 -2.76
C ALA A 316 -0.76 12.44 -3.52
N THR A 317 0.30 12.90 -2.85
CA THR A 317 1.62 13.08 -3.47
C THR A 317 2.11 11.77 -4.09
N TYR A 318 2.06 10.67 -3.33
CA TYR A 318 2.55 9.38 -3.80
C TYR A 318 1.60 8.75 -4.82
N THR A 319 0.29 8.92 -4.66
CA THR A 319 -0.71 8.49 -5.64
C THR A 319 -0.42 9.11 -7.01
N TRP A 320 -0.21 10.43 -7.07
CA TRP A 320 0.08 11.14 -8.33
C TRP A 320 1.49 10.89 -8.86
N LEU A 321 2.50 10.73 -7.99
CA LEU A 321 3.85 10.32 -8.43
C LEU A 321 3.81 8.94 -9.10
N LEU A 322 3.08 7.98 -8.54
CA LEU A 322 2.92 6.66 -9.12
C LEU A 322 2.09 6.68 -10.40
N ALA A 323 1.01 7.45 -10.45
CA ALA A 323 0.23 7.65 -11.67
C ALA A 323 1.10 8.24 -12.80
N GLY A 324 1.87 9.29 -12.51
CA GLY A 324 2.82 9.90 -13.44
C GLY A 324 3.90 8.93 -13.92
N ALA A 325 4.48 8.15 -13.01
CA ALA A 325 5.48 7.15 -13.35
C ALA A 325 4.90 5.99 -14.18
N GLY A 326 3.69 5.53 -13.85
CA GLY A 326 2.96 4.53 -14.63
C GLY A 326 2.69 5.02 -16.06
N MET A 327 2.18 6.25 -16.20
CA MET A 327 1.97 6.88 -17.52
C MET A 327 3.29 7.02 -18.30
N SER A 328 4.38 7.40 -17.63
CA SER A 328 5.71 7.46 -18.25
C SER A 328 6.18 6.08 -18.73
N ALA A 329 6.04 5.03 -17.91
CA ALA A 329 6.38 3.66 -18.30
C ALA A 329 5.53 3.17 -19.48
N ALA A 330 4.24 3.50 -19.51
CA ALA A 330 3.35 3.20 -20.63
C ALA A 330 3.78 3.92 -21.92
N ARG A 331 4.11 5.22 -21.85
CA ARG A 331 4.65 5.97 -23.00
C ARG A 331 5.97 5.41 -23.51
N GLN A 332 6.82 4.92 -22.61
CA GLN A 332 8.05 4.20 -22.97
C GLN A 332 7.81 2.78 -23.50
N ARG A 333 6.54 2.33 -23.63
CA ARG A 333 6.13 0.98 -24.02
C ARG A 333 6.69 -0.13 -23.11
N ARG A 334 6.99 0.21 -21.86
CA ARG A 334 7.48 -0.71 -20.83
C ARG A 334 6.33 -1.38 -20.09
N TRP A 335 5.43 -2.03 -20.84
CA TRP A 335 4.20 -2.62 -20.32
C TRP A 335 4.43 -3.62 -19.18
N ARG A 336 5.56 -4.34 -19.20
CA ARG A 336 5.93 -5.30 -18.14
C ARG A 336 6.28 -4.61 -16.82
N LEU A 337 6.80 -3.38 -16.88
CA LEU A 337 7.08 -2.59 -15.68
C LEU A 337 5.78 -2.16 -14.99
N LEU A 338 4.68 -1.99 -15.72
CA LEU A 338 3.38 -1.68 -15.12
C LEU A 338 2.91 -2.77 -14.14
N CYS A 339 3.30 -4.03 -14.35
CA CYS A 339 3.03 -5.10 -13.39
C CYS A 339 3.67 -4.84 -12.01
N CYS A 340 4.79 -4.10 -11.95
CA CYS A 340 5.43 -3.73 -10.69
C CYS A 340 4.67 -2.67 -9.90
N PHE A 341 3.73 -1.96 -10.53
CA PHE A 341 2.88 -0.98 -9.85
C PHE A 341 1.66 -1.62 -9.17
N LEU A 342 1.30 -2.86 -9.55
CA LEU A 342 0.14 -3.57 -9.01
C LEU A 342 0.16 -3.65 -7.48
N PRO A 343 1.28 -4.01 -6.80
CA PRO A 343 1.33 -3.97 -5.34
C PRO A 343 0.85 -2.64 -4.75
N ALA A 344 1.33 -1.52 -5.26
CA ALA A 344 0.98 -0.20 -4.75
C ALA A 344 -0.48 0.18 -5.08
N PHE A 345 -0.95 -0.06 -6.30
CA PHE A 345 -2.34 0.28 -6.67
C PHE A 345 -3.38 -0.63 -6.02
N LEU A 346 -3.06 -1.91 -5.80
CA LEU A 346 -3.94 -2.81 -5.05
C LEU A 346 -3.95 -2.43 -3.57
N THR A 347 -2.82 -2.03 -2.98
CA THR A 347 -2.80 -1.44 -1.63
C THR A 347 -3.62 -0.16 -1.57
N LEU A 348 -3.59 0.70 -2.59
CA LEU A 348 -4.44 1.89 -2.67
C LEU A 348 -5.92 1.50 -2.69
N GLY A 349 -6.30 0.52 -3.51
CA GLY A 349 -7.67 -0.02 -3.53
C GLY A 349 -8.10 -0.58 -2.18
N VAL A 350 -7.20 -1.29 -1.48
CA VAL A 350 -7.45 -1.76 -0.11
C VAL A 350 -7.64 -0.58 0.86
N CYS A 351 -6.85 0.49 0.74
CA CYS A 351 -7.05 1.71 1.55
C CYS A 351 -8.40 2.35 1.25
N MET A 352 -8.83 2.32 -0.02
CA MET A 352 -10.11 2.90 -0.44
C MET A 352 -11.33 2.11 0.04
N LEU A 353 -11.15 0.81 0.27
CA LEU A 353 -12.15 -0.06 0.88
C LEU A 353 -12.03 -0.11 2.42
N SER A 354 -11.02 0.56 2.97
CA SER A 354 -10.74 0.56 4.40
C SER A 354 -11.61 1.58 5.14
N PRO A 355 -11.77 1.42 6.46
CA PRO A 355 -12.68 2.24 7.24
C PRO A 355 -12.24 3.69 7.44
N VAL A 356 -11.02 4.09 7.05
CA VAL A 356 -10.45 5.38 7.48
C VAL A 356 -9.80 6.12 6.31
N ASN A 357 -10.17 7.39 6.12
CA ASN A 357 -9.53 8.30 5.18
C ASN A 357 -8.17 8.78 5.71
N ASP A 358 -7.24 9.13 4.81
CA ASP A 358 -5.93 9.70 5.15
C ASP A 358 -5.08 8.87 6.12
N TYR A 359 -5.30 7.55 6.19
CA TYR A 359 -4.63 6.74 7.20
C TYR A 359 -3.26 6.26 6.72
N PHE A 360 -2.24 7.08 6.99
CA PHE A 360 -0.85 6.87 6.57
C PHE A 360 -0.30 5.49 6.93
N ARG A 361 -0.78 4.89 8.02
CA ARG A 361 -0.40 3.54 8.46
C ARG A 361 -0.66 2.48 7.39
N TYR A 362 -1.83 2.51 6.75
CA TYR A 362 -2.19 1.56 5.69
C TYR A 362 -1.59 1.95 4.35
N PHE A 363 -1.34 3.25 4.16
CA PHE A 363 -0.76 3.81 2.95
C PHE A 363 0.78 3.69 2.90
N LEU A 364 1.45 3.45 4.03
CA LEU A 364 2.92 3.36 4.16
C LEU A 364 3.61 2.43 3.15
N PRO A 365 3.07 1.26 2.76
CA PRO A 365 3.67 0.45 1.69
C PRO A 365 3.77 1.16 0.35
N ILE A 366 2.80 2.00 0.00
CA ILE A 366 2.79 2.78 -1.25
C ILE A 366 3.92 3.82 -1.19
N VAL A 367 4.06 4.49 -0.06
CA VAL A 367 5.17 5.43 0.22
C VAL A 367 6.53 4.72 0.05
N ALA A 368 6.67 3.51 0.60
CA ALA A 368 7.90 2.72 0.54
C ALA A 368 8.26 2.26 -0.89
N ILE A 369 7.25 1.89 -1.68
CA ILE A 369 7.40 1.38 -3.05
C ILE A 369 7.60 2.50 -4.07
N THR A 370 7.26 3.75 -3.73
CA THR A 370 7.37 4.88 -4.66
C THR A 370 8.80 5.13 -5.16
N PRO A 371 9.83 5.31 -4.30
CA PRO A 371 11.20 5.54 -4.76
C PRO A 371 11.76 4.46 -5.73
N PRO A 372 11.64 3.14 -5.47
CA PRO A 372 12.15 2.14 -6.42
C PRO A 372 11.38 2.11 -7.74
N LEU A 373 10.07 2.42 -7.77
CA LEU A 373 9.31 2.51 -9.03
C LEU A 373 9.68 3.75 -9.85
N LEU A 374 9.90 4.90 -9.19
CA LEU A 374 10.44 6.10 -9.85
C LEU A 374 11.82 5.81 -10.46
N ALA A 375 12.70 5.16 -9.69
CA ALA A 375 14.02 4.77 -10.15
C ALA A 375 13.98 3.81 -11.35
N ALA A 376 13.14 2.77 -11.28
CA ALA A 376 12.99 1.79 -12.35
C ALA A 376 12.44 2.45 -13.63
N THR A 377 11.45 3.34 -13.51
CA THR A 377 10.82 4.06 -14.62
C THR A 377 11.78 5.06 -15.27
N GLY A 378 12.53 5.82 -14.46
CA GLY A 378 13.48 6.82 -14.93
C GLY A 378 14.82 6.26 -15.44
N SER A 379 15.14 5.01 -15.13
CA SER A 379 16.35 4.37 -15.66
C SER A 379 16.31 4.35 -17.20
N ARG A 380 17.43 4.67 -17.85
CA ARG A 380 17.60 4.51 -19.30
C ARG A 380 18.24 3.15 -19.58
N PRO A 381 17.95 2.51 -20.73
CA PRO A 381 18.68 1.31 -21.11
C PRO A 381 20.17 1.64 -21.19
N ALA A 382 21.02 0.72 -20.73
CA ALA A 382 22.45 0.83 -21.01
C ALA A 382 22.60 0.91 -22.53
N ALA A 383 23.32 1.92 -23.03
CA ALA A 383 23.60 2.02 -24.46
C ALA A 383 24.14 0.67 -24.92
N SER A 384 23.40 0.01 -25.81
CA SER A 384 23.82 -1.25 -26.37
C SER A 384 25.15 -1.01 -27.09
N SER A 385 26.13 -1.85 -26.81
CA SER A 385 27.45 -1.88 -27.46
C SER A 385 27.40 -2.13 -28.98
N HIS A 386 26.22 -2.07 -29.60
CA HIS A 386 26.00 -2.18 -31.03
C HIS A 386 26.51 -0.96 -31.82
N LEU A 387 26.66 0.22 -31.20
CA LEU A 387 27.26 1.38 -31.86
C LEU A 387 28.80 1.37 -31.88
N GLN A 388 29.47 0.52 -31.10
CA GLN A 388 30.93 0.39 -31.14
C GLN A 388 31.42 -0.61 -32.19
N LYS A 389 30.59 -1.56 -32.64
CA LYS A 389 31.00 -2.53 -33.68
C LYS A 389 31.00 -1.94 -35.10
N ASN A 390 30.16 -0.96 -35.39
CA ASN A 390 30.13 -0.32 -36.71
C ASN A 390 31.25 0.72 -36.92
N ALA A 391 31.98 1.10 -35.87
CA ALA A 391 33.14 1.99 -35.98
C ALA A 391 34.46 1.23 -36.22
N GLN A 392 34.47 -0.10 -36.10
CA GLN A 392 35.68 -0.94 -36.25
C GLN A 392 35.73 -1.75 -37.55
N SER A 393 34.76 -1.57 -38.47
CA SER A 393 34.69 -2.30 -39.75
C SER A 393 35.05 -1.45 -40.98
N LEU A 394 35.70 -0.30 -40.80
CA LEU A 394 36.32 0.42 -41.92
C LEU A 394 37.67 -0.26 -42.23
N PRO A 395 37.89 -0.79 -43.45
CA PRO A 395 39.16 -1.40 -43.80
C PRO A 395 40.28 -0.34 -43.81
N PRO A 396 41.53 -0.72 -43.43
CA PRO A 396 42.64 0.20 -43.43
C PRO A 396 42.93 0.70 -44.84
N GLN A 397 43.05 2.02 -45.00
CA GLN A 397 43.55 2.63 -46.22
C GLN A 397 44.96 2.09 -46.48
N GLN A 398 45.16 1.48 -47.65
CA GLN A 398 46.48 1.09 -48.13
C GLN A 398 47.33 2.35 -48.35
N GLU A 399 48.39 2.51 -47.56
CA GLU A 399 49.50 3.41 -47.89
C GLU A 399 50.24 2.82 -49.12
N GLY A 400 50.19 3.53 -50.24
CA GLY A 400 51.04 3.28 -51.41
C GLY A 400 52.42 3.94 -51.25
N PRO A 401 53.49 3.37 -51.81
CA PRO A 401 54.86 3.82 -51.55
C PRO A 401 55.19 5.15 -52.25
N LEU A 402 56.02 5.92 -51.55
CA LEU A 402 56.66 7.18 -51.96
C LEU A 402 57.34 7.09 -53.35
N SER A 403 57.14 8.11 -54.19
CA SER A 403 58.07 8.46 -55.28
C SER A 403 58.88 9.71 -54.90
N PRO A 404 60.22 9.70 -55.03
CA PRO A 404 61.03 10.92 -54.90
C PRO A 404 61.28 11.54 -56.28
N SER A 405 61.14 12.86 -56.44
CA SER A 405 61.99 13.72 -57.29
C SER A 405 61.37 15.10 -57.58
N ASN A 406 62.18 16.14 -57.30
CA ASN A 406 62.49 17.34 -58.11
C ASN A 406 61.29 18.24 -58.51
N GLU A 407 61.24 19.54 -58.24
CA GLU A 407 62.25 20.62 -58.07
C GLU A 407 61.87 21.59 -56.94
#